data_AF-A0A661J6E3-F1
#
_entry.id   AF-A0A661J6E3-F1
#
_cell.length_a   1.000
_cell.length_b   1.000
_cell.length_c   1.000
_cell.angle_alpha   90.00
_cell.angle_beta   90.00
_cell.angle_gamma   90.00
#
_symmetry.space_group_name_H-M   'P 1'
#
loop_
_entity.id
_entity.type
_entity.pdbx_description
1 polymer ?
#
loop_
_entity_poly.entity_id
_entity_poly.type
_entity_poly.pdbx_seq_one_letter_code
_entity_poly.pdbx_strand_id
1 'polypeptide(L)' 'MERKDLASYASKSSQSKGRRYVEEFKDDRPAFERDRDRIIHCAAFRRLMY' A
#
# COMPACT_ATOMS: atom_id res chain seq x y z
N MET A 1 -1.66 10.47 -3.29
CA MET A 1 -1.29 11.46 -2.24
C MET A 1 -1.83 10.98 -0.90
N GLU A 2 -1.14 11.28 0.20
CA GLU A 2 -1.55 10.87 1.54
C GLU A 2 -2.85 11.57 1.98
N ARG A 3 -3.66 10.87 2.78
CA ARG A 3 -4.89 11.40 3.36
C ARG A 3 -4.58 12.55 4.31
N LYS A 4 -5.33 13.65 4.20
CA LYS A 4 -5.13 14.87 5.02
C LYS A 4 -5.79 14.81 6.39
N ASP A 5 -6.69 13.85 6.60
CA ASP A 5 -7.52 13.67 7.79
C ASP A 5 -6.97 12.58 8.73
N LEU A 6 -5.67 12.30 8.66
CA LEU A 6 -5.02 11.31 9.52
C LEU A 6 -4.83 11.87 10.95
N ALA A 7 -5.13 11.05 11.96
CA ALA A 7 -4.82 11.36 13.35
C ALA A 7 -3.30 11.53 13.57
N SER A 8 -2.91 12.24 14.64
CA SER A 8 -1.49 12.52 14.95
C SER A 8 -0.64 11.25 15.13
N TYR A 9 -1.25 10.18 15.62
CA TYR A 9 -0.61 8.88 15.86
C TYR A 9 -0.80 7.89 14.68
N ALA A 10 -1.46 8.29 13.59
CA ALA A 10 -1.68 7.40 12.47
C ALA A 10 -0.37 7.09 11.74
N SER A 11 -0.23 5.84 11.27
CA SER A 11 0.91 5.46 10.44
C SER A 11 0.80 6.13 9.07
N LYS A 12 1.85 6.84 8.68
CA LYS A 12 1.93 7.56 7.42
C LYS A 12 2.72 6.75 6.40
N SER A 13 2.19 6.66 5.19
CA SER A 13 2.82 6.04 4.02
C SER A 13 4.18 6.68 3.68
N SER A 14 4.30 7.98 3.90
CA SER A 14 5.53 8.77 3.75
C SER A 14 6.63 8.37 4.74
N GLN A 15 6.26 7.77 5.88
CA GLN A 15 7.18 7.29 6.93
C GLN A 15 7.36 5.76 6.90
N SER A 16 6.95 5.11 5.81
CA SER A 16 7.14 3.68 5.65
C SER A 16 8.62 3.31 5.69
N LYS A 17 8.95 2.17 6.28
CA LYS A 17 10.30 1.59 6.28
C LYS A 17 10.74 1.08 4.90
N GLY A 18 9.84 1.15 3.90
CA GLY A 18 10.08 0.65 2.56
C GLY A 18 9.86 -0.85 2.44
N ARG A 19 10.43 -1.44 1.38
CA ARG A 19 10.27 -2.86 1.03
C ARG A 19 11.59 -3.59 1.18
N ARG A 20 11.52 -4.91 1.40
CA ARG A 20 12.72 -5.78 1.45
C ARG A 20 13.51 -5.74 0.14
N TYR A 21 12.81 -5.66 -0.99
CA TYR A 21 13.41 -5.56 -2.31
C TYR A 21 13.10 -4.19 -2.89
N VAL A 22 14.10 -3.56 -3.51
CA VAL A 22 13.93 -2.30 -4.22
C VAL A 22 13.03 -2.56 -5.42
N GLU A 23 12.01 -1.71 -5.57
CA GLU A 23 11.06 -1.79 -6.66
C GLU A 23 10.99 -0.42 -7.31
N GLU A 24 11.21 -0.35 -8.62
CA GLU A 24 10.99 0.87 -9.38
C GLU A 24 9.51 1.00 -9.71
N PHE A 25 8.94 2.14 -9.34
CA PHE A 25 7.55 2.44 -9.58
C PHE A 25 7.42 3.49 -10.66
N LYS A 26 6.53 3.22 -11.62
CA LYS A 26 6.20 4.14 -12.72
C LYS A 26 5.16 5.20 -12.35
N ASP A 27 4.62 5.16 -11.13
CA ASP A 27 3.52 6.02 -10.71
C ASP A 27 3.69 6.50 -9.25
N ASP A 28 2.97 7.56 -8.92
CA ASP A 28 3.07 8.29 -7.64
C ASP A 28 2.11 7.76 -6.55
N ARG A 29 1.61 6.52 -6.67
CA ARG A 29 0.76 5.95 -5.63
C ARG A 29 1.53 5.80 -4.31
N PRO A 30 0.94 6.18 -3.17
CA PRO A 30 1.50 5.92 -1.85
C PRO A 30 1.79 4.43 -1.64
N ALA A 31 2.82 4.13 -0.83
CA ALA A 31 3.25 2.76 -0.57
C ALA A 31 2.09 1.84 -0.13
N PHE A 32 1.23 2.32 0.77
CA PHE A 32 0.11 1.54 1.33
C PHE A 32 -1.03 1.32 0.32
N GLU A 33 -1.30 2.28 -0.57
CA GLU A 33 -2.28 2.08 -1.65
C GLU A 33 -1.81 0.99 -2.61
N ARG A 34 -0.51 0.97 -2.93
CA ARG A 34 0.09 -0.06 -3.77
C ARG A 34 0.04 -1.45 -3.13
N ASP A 35 0.22 -1.53 -1.81
CA ASP A 35 0.08 -2.79 -1.07
C ASP A 35 -1.35 -3.31 -1.10
N ARG A 36 -2.33 -2.42 -0.91
CA ARG A 36 -3.74 -2.75 -1.05
C ARG A 36 -4.05 -3.33 -2.43
N ASP A 37 -3.59 -2.70 -3.50
CA ASP A 37 -3.84 -3.16 -4.87
C ASP A 37 -3.26 -4.58 -5.08
N ARG A 38 -2.03 -4.85 -4.61
CA ARG A 38 -1.45 -6.20 -4.68
C ARG A 38 -2.29 -7.25 -3.95
N ILE A 39 -2.77 -6.92 -2.75
CA ILE A 39 -3.57 -7.85 -1.95
C ILE A 39 -4.90 -8.14 -2.68
N ILE A 40 -5.60 -7.11 -3.14
CA ILE A 40 -6.89 -7.27 -3.85
C ILE A 40 -6.72 -8.11 -5.13
N HIS A 41 -5.60 -7.94 -5.84
CA HIS A 41 -5.31 -8.65 -7.08
C HIS A 41 -4.55 -9.98 -6.89
N CYS A 42 -4.28 -10.45 -5.67
CA CYS A 42 -3.58 -11.71 -5.49
C CYS A 42 -4.54 -12.91 -5.63
N ALA A 43 -4.00 -14.05 -6.06
CA ALA A 43 -4.79 -15.26 -6.25
C ALA A 43 -5.38 -15.80 -4.93
N ALA A 44 -4.66 -15.67 -3.82
CA ALA A 44 -5.13 -16.11 -2.51
C ALA A 44 -6.36 -15.33 -2.05
N PHE A 45 -6.36 -14.00 -2.21
CA PHE A 45 -7.51 -13.16 -1.85
C PHE A 45 -8.73 -13.46 -2.71
N ARG A 46 -8.55 -13.62 -4.03
CA ARG A 46 -9.66 -13.98 -4.94
C ARG A 46 -10.34 -15.31 -4.57
N ARG A 47 -9.61 -16.27 -3.99
CA ARG A 47 -10.17 -17.56 -3.55
C ARG A 47 -11.06 -17.45 -2.31
N LEU A 48 -11.01 -16.34 -1.56
CA LEU A 48 -11.88 -16.15 -0.38
C LEU A 48 -13.33 -15.80 -0.74
N MET A 49 -13.61 -15.43 -2.00
CA MET A 49 -14.96 -15.12 -2.47
C MET A 49 -15.73 -16.33 -3.03
N TYR A 50 -15.07 -17.47 -3.22
CA TYR A 50 -15.65 -18.69 -3.76
C TYR A 50 -15.65 -19.78 -2.70
#